data_AF-A0A7C4QVX0-F1
#
_entry.id   AF-A0A7C4QVX0-F1
#
_cell.length_a   1.000
_cell.length_b   1.000
_cell.length_c   1.000
_cell.angle_alpha   90.00
_cell.angle_beta   90.00
_cell.angle_gamma   90.00
#
_symmetry.space_group_name_H-M   'P 1'
#
loop_
_entity.id
_entity.type
_entity.pdbx_description
1 polymer ?
#
loop_
_entity_poly.entity_id
_entity_poly.type
_entity_poly.pdbx_seq_one_letter_code
_entity_poly.pdbx_strand_id
1 'polypeptide(L)'
;MIVWMIALLLLAASCVLGYTMGAVRVGITTVGLVLGAAICVPVSPILYPMVEKMGSRAHAVFIAPLIVLMVVLIVFKVIASAAHQKLDSYYKYKTAEYVQTLWLRTNERFGAALGAVNALIYLLIVCTFIFVLGYPVRQLASGDRDSTAWQYLVKATEALQKTGMDKTVAAFNPTPESYYHTCDMIGMVHQNPLLIGRLTSYPPIMALGEQEQYRPMFDEIANDLEFSQKLFEQPRPAFQEILGLPKLQMILTNKPFMNEILKLDFKDLSNYLATGVSEKFSSEKLLGRWRYNFEASLNAQRRTKPKWTAIELLRLRASYTTNIETASLSGLINNQVVLRLTDANKTLVISRGSYSAAGDNKYEISWDSGPWGKEAELQGSDRLRLRHKIGGERDGRIIIFDKD
;
A
#
# COMPACT_ATOMS: atom_id res chain seq x y z
N MET A 1 -17.06 -25.41 4.99
CA MET A 1 -16.86 -26.38 6.10
C MET A 1 -15.90 -25.89 7.17
N ILE A 2 -14.75 -25.28 6.86
CA ILE A 2 -13.74 -24.85 7.86
C ILE A 2 -14.32 -23.96 8.98
N VAL A 3 -15.09 -22.92 8.64
CA VAL A 3 -15.70 -22.01 9.64
C VAL A 3 -16.61 -22.76 10.62
N TRP A 4 -17.43 -23.71 10.13
CA TRP A 4 -18.30 -24.53 10.98
C TRP A 4 -17.52 -25.51 11.86
N MET A 5 -16.41 -26.06 11.37
CA MET A 5 -15.52 -26.88 12.20
C MET A 5 -14.91 -26.05 13.34
N ILE A 6 -14.46 -24.82 13.05
CA ILE A 6 -13.96 -23.89 14.08
C ILE A 6 -15.07 -23.57 15.08
N ALA A 7 -16.28 -23.28 14.62
CA ALA A 7 -17.42 -22.98 15.49
C ALA A 7 -17.75 -24.15 16.45
N LEU A 8 -17.81 -25.38 15.93
CA LEU A 8 -18.08 -26.56 16.74
C LEU A 8 -16.94 -26.83 17.74
N LEU A 9 -15.69 -26.66 17.31
CA LEU A 9 -14.53 -26.81 18.19
C LEU A 9 -14.53 -25.78 19.32
N LEU A 10 -14.76 -24.51 19.00
CA LEU A 10 -14.85 -23.44 19.99
C LEU A 10 -16.02 -23.66 20.96
N LEU A 11 -17.16 -24.13 20.46
CA LEU A 11 -18.33 -24.43 21.28
C LEU A 11 -18.05 -25.59 22.24
N ALA A 12 -17.53 -26.71 21.75
CA ALA A 12 -17.20 -27.86 22.58
C ALA A 12 -16.16 -27.49 23.65
N ALA A 13 -15.05 -26.84 23.25
CA ALA A 13 -13.99 -26.44 24.16
C ALA A 13 -14.48 -25.44 25.22
N SER A 14 -15.23 -24.42 24.81
CA SER A 14 -15.70 -23.38 25.74
C SER A 14 -16.82 -23.89 26.66
N CYS A 15 -17.66 -24.82 26.21
CA CYS A 15 -18.66 -25.47 27.07
C CYS A 15 -18.00 -26.34 28.15
N VAL A 16 -16.98 -27.13 27.78
CA VAL A 16 -16.23 -27.98 28.74
C VAL A 16 -15.44 -27.12 29.73
N LEU A 17 -14.72 -26.11 29.24
CA LEU A 17 -14.04 -25.15 30.12
C LEU A 17 -15.03 -24.38 30.99
N GLY A 18 -16.19 -24.03 30.44
CA GLY A 18 -17.26 -23.36 31.17
C GLY A 18 -17.80 -24.21 32.31
N TYR A 19 -18.06 -25.49 32.04
CA TYR A 19 -18.52 -26.47 33.02
C TYR A 19 -17.51 -26.64 34.17
N THR A 20 -16.22 -26.79 33.84
CA THR A 20 -15.15 -27.01 34.82
C THR A 20 -14.77 -25.77 35.62
N MET A 21 -14.83 -24.57 35.02
CA MET A 21 -14.48 -23.33 35.71
C MET A 21 -15.67 -22.76 36.50
N GLY A 22 -16.91 -23.06 36.10
CA GLY A 22 -18.12 -22.60 36.76
C GLY A 22 -18.54 -21.17 36.39
N ALA A 23 -19.82 -20.88 36.57
CA ALA A 23 -20.51 -19.67 36.12
C ALA A 23 -19.86 -18.37 36.61
N VAL A 24 -19.39 -18.31 37.85
CA VAL A 24 -18.79 -17.08 38.40
C VAL A 24 -17.55 -16.67 37.61
N ARG A 25 -16.63 -17.61 37.38
CA ARG A 25 -15.39 -17.31 36.65
C ARG A 25 -15.69 -16.98 35.20
N VAL A 26 -16.50 -17.82 34.57
CA VAL A 26 -16.84 -17.69 33.15
C VAL A 26 -17.58 -16.37 32.91
N GLY A 27 -18.56 -16.02 33.74
CA GLY A 27 -19.35 -14.80 33.61
C GLY A 27 -18.50 -13.53 33.73
N ILE A 28 -17.61 -13.46 34.72
CA ILE A 28 -16.69 -12.31 34.85
C ILE A 28 -15.75 -12.23 33.63
N THR A 29 -15.26 -13.37 33.14
CA THR A 29 -14.45 -13.37 31.91
C THR A 29 -15.25 -13.03 30.65
N THR A 30 -16.54 -13.36 30.58
CA THR A 30 -17.43 -12.95 29.48
C THR A 30 -17.57 -11.43 29.45
N VAL A 31 -17.77 -10.80 30.61
CA VAL A 31 -17.79 -9.33 30.71
C VAL A 31 -16.45 -8.75 30.27
N GLY A 32 -15.34 -9.33 30.71
CA GLY A 32 -14.00 -8.94 30.27
C GLY A 32 -13.77 -9.10 28.77
N LEU A 33 -14.35 -10.13 28.15
CA LEU A 33 -14.25 -10.39 26.72
C LEU A 33 -15.02 -9.35 25.91
N VAL A 34 -16.25 -9.01 26.32
CA VAL A 34 -17.06 -7.97 25.66
C VAL A 34 -16.39 -6.60 25.79
N LEU A 35 -15.95 -6.24 26.99
CA LEU A 35 -15.24 -4.98 27.22
C LEU A 35 -13.89 -4.94 26.49
N GLY A 36 -13.15 -6.04 26.53
CA GLY A 36 -11.88 -6.18 25.80
C GLY A 36 -12.07 -6.02 24.29
N ALA A 37 -13.12 -6.61 23.71
CA ALA A 37 -13.44 -6.46 22.31
C ALA A 37 -13.85 -5.02 21.94
N ALA A 38 -14.57 -4.32 22.83
CA ALA A 38 -14.95 -2.92 22.60
C ALA A 38 -13.77 -1.94 22.71
N ILE A 39 -12.83 -2.22 23.63
CA ILE A 39 -11.74 -1.30 23.99
C ILE A 39 -10.46 -1.60 23.20
N CYS A 40 -10.28 -2.80 22.63
CA CYS A 40 -9.03 -3.18 21.99
C CYS A 40 -8.65 -2.23 20.85
N VAL A 41 -9.59 -1.87 19.97
CA VAL A 41 -9.35 -0.96 18.84
C VAL A 41 -8.99 0.46 19.30
N PRO A 42 -9.79 1.16 20.15
CA PRO A 42 -9.47 2.53 20.55
C PRO A 42 -8.19 2.66 21.39
N VAL A 43 -7.80 1.62 22.12
CA VAL A 43 -6.59 1.63 22.98
C VAL A 43 -5.34 1.15 22.23
N SER A 44 -5.50 0.47 21.09
CA SER A 44 -4.38 -0.02 20.26
C SER A 44 -3.34 1.05 19.89
N PRO A 45 -3.70 2.31 19.58
CA PRO A 45 -2.72 3.33 19.20
C PRO A 45 -1.65 3.62 20.27
N ILE A 46 -1.98 3.43 21.54
CA ILE A 46 -1.04 3.62 22.66
C ILE A 46 0.10 2.59 22.59
N LEU A 47 -0.17 1.39 22.06
CA LEU A 47 0.81 0.31 21.96
C LEU A 47 1.60 0.32 20.64
N TYR A 48 1.15 1.05 19.60
CA TYR A 48 1.89 1.16 18.34
C TYR A 48 3.38 1.51 18.51
N PRO A 49 3.79 2.54 19.29
CA PRO A 49 5.21 2.85 19.43
C PRO A 49 6.02 1.76 20.14
N MET A 50 5.38 0.91 20.95
CA MET A 50 6.05 -0.24 21.58
C MET A 50 6.22 -1.39 20.59
N VAL A 51 5.17 -1.71 19.81
CA VAL A 51 5.22 -2.80 18.82
C VAL A 51 6.10 -2.43 17.62
N GLU A 52 6.14 -1.16 17.22
CA GLU A 52 7.04 -0.64 16.18
C GLU A 52 8.53 -0.75 16.53
N LYS A 53 8.88 -0.87 17.82
CA LYS A 53 10.27 -1.16 18.23
C LYS A 53 10.64 -2.63 18.06
N MET A 54 9.64 -3.52 18.04
CA MET A 54 9.82 -4.96 17.89
C MET A 54 9.63 -5.45 16.44
N GLY A 55 9.12 -4.61 15.54
CA GLY A 55 8.85 -4.98 14.14
C GLY A 55 8.37 -3.81 13.27
N SER A 56 7.89 -4.09 12.05
CA SER A 56 7.40 -3.03 11.16
C SER A 56 6.02 -2.51 11.57
N ARG A 57 5.75 -1.24 11.24
CA ARG A 57 4.50 -0.51 11.54
C ARG A 57 3.23 -1.24 11.06
N ALA A 58 3.33 -1.98 9.96
CA ALA A 58 2.22 -2.77 9.42
C ALA A 58 1.79 -3.90 10.36
N HIS A 59 2.74 -4.57 11.03
CA HIS A 59 2.43 -5.64 12.00
C HIS A 59 1.81 -5.08 13.28
N ALA A 60 2.19 -3.85 13.66
CA ALA A 60 1.68 -3.20 14.87
C ALA A 60 0.16 -2.98 14.84
N VAL A 61 -0.41 -2.71 13.66
CA VAL A 61 -1.85 -2.49 13.49
C VAL A 61 -2.66 -3.76 13.80
N PHE A 62 -2.12 -4.95 13.47
CA PHE A 62 -2.81 -6.23 13.71
C PHE A 62 -2.52 -6.83 15.08
N ILE A 63 -1.29 -6.67 15.57
CA ILE A 63 -0.84 -7.29 16.81
C ILE A 63 -1.28 -6.48 18.03
N ALA A 64 -1.29 -5.14 17.95
CA ALA A 64 -1.63 -4.31 19.10
C ALA A 64 -3.06 -4.55 19.64
N PRO A 65 -4.12 -4.65 18.82
CA PRO A 65 -5.46 -4.97 19.33
C PRO A 65 -5.51 -6.31 20.05
N LEU A 66 -4.76 -7.32 19.56
CA LEU A 66 -4.68 -8.63 20.19
C LEU A 66 -3.99 -8.54 21.56
N ILE A 67 -2.93 -7.75 21.67
CA ILE A 67 -2.23 -7.52 22.96
C ILE A 67 -3.18 -6.83 23.94
N VAL A 68 -3.89 -5.76 23.54
CA VAL A 68 -4.86 -5.09 24.43
C VAL A 68 -5.92 -6.07 24.90
N LEU A 69 -6.50 -6.84 23.98
CA LEU A 69 -7.49 -7.86 24.31
C LEU A 69 -6.95 -8.87 25.33
N MET A 70 -5.73 -9.37 25.13
CA MET A 70 -5.09 -10.30 26.06
C MET A 70 -4.87 -9.67 27.44
N VAL A 71 -4.39 -8.43 27.51
CA VAL A 71 -4.17 -7.71 28.78
C VAL A 71 -5.48 -7.54 29.55
N VAL A 72 -6.55 -7.10 28.87
CA VAL A 72 -7.88 -6.96 29.49
C VAL A 72 -8.38 -8.32 30.00
N LEU A 73 -8.26 -9.38 29.19
CA LEU A 73 -8.67 -10.73 29.60
C LEU A 73 -7.88 -11.26 30.80
N ILE A 74 -6.58 -10.96 30.91
CA ILE A 74 -5.77 -11.33 32.06
C ILE A 74 -6.28 -10.64 33.33
N VAL A 75 -6.55 -9.33 33.28
CA VAL A 75 -7.07 -8.58 34.43
C VAL A 75 -8.41 -9.16 34.90
N PHE A 76 -9.34 -9.40 33.97
CA PHE A 76 -10.63 -9.99 34.31
C PHE A 76 -10.52 -11.42 34.82
N LYS A 77 -9.58 -12.22 34.33
CA LYS A 77 -9.31 -13.57 34.88
C LYS A 77 -8.79 -13.53 36.31
N VAL A 78 -7.93 -12.56 36.66
CA VAL A 78 -7.45 -12.37 38.04
C VAL A 78 -8.62 -12.00 38.96
N ILE A 79 -9.45 -11.03 38.56
CA ILE A 79 -10.64 -10.63 39.30
C ILE A 79 -11.61 -11.81 39.47
N ALA A 80 -11.85 -12.55 38.38
CA ALA A 80 -12.70 -13.73 38.37
C ALA A 80 -12.24 -14.80 39.36
N SER A 81 -10.93 -15.06 39.41
CA SER A 81 -10.33 -16.02 40.34
C SER A 81 -10.51 -15.59 41.80
N ALA A 82 -10.24 -14.32 42.11
CA ALA A 82 -10.41 -13.78 43.46
C ALA A 82 -11.88 -13.80 43.93
N ALA A 83 -12.82 -13.43 43.04
CA ALA A 83 -14.24 -13.49 43.32
C ALA A 83 -14.72 -14.93 43.57
N HIS A 84 -14.27 -15.86 42.73
CA HIS A 84 -14.61 -17.28 42.87
C HIS A 84 -14.09 -17.87 44.18
N GLN A 85 -12.83 -17.60 44.57
CA GLN A 85 -12.28 -18.06 45.83
C GLN A 85 -13.08 -17.59 47.05
N LYS A 86 -13.55 -16.33 47.04
CA LYS A 86 -14.39 -15.78 48.11
C LYS A 86 -15.75 -16.47 48.19
N LEU A 87 -16.41 -16.66 47.05
CA LEU A 87 -17.70 -17.36 46.97
C LEU A 87 -17.58 -18.83 47.38
N ASP A 88 -16.55 -19.52 46.91
CA ASP A 88 -16.33 -20.94 47.24
C ASP A 88 -16.08 -21.11 48.74
N SER A 89 -15.28 -20.24 49.35
CA SER A 89 -15.07 -20.22 50.80
C SER A 89 -16.37 -19.95 51.58
N TYR A 90 -17.23 -19.06 51.10
CA TYR A 90 -18.52 -18.79 51.73
C TYR A 90 -19.44 -20.02 51.70
N TYR A 91 -19.63 -20.63 50.53
CA TYR A 91 -20.51 -21.79 50.41
C TYR A 91 -19.96 -23.03 51.12
N LYS A 92 -18.63 -23.21 51.16
CA LYS A 92 -18.00 -24.35 51.83
C LYS A 92 -18.05 -24.29 53.35
N TYR A 93 -17.95 -23.10 53.95
CA TYR A 93 -17.82 -22.96 55.42
C TYR A 93 -19.04 -22.34 56.12
N LYS A 94 -19.96 -21.69 55.39
CA LYS A 94 -21.09 -20.96 56.01
C LYS A 94 -22.48 -21.43 55.59
N THR A 95 -22.59 -22.39 54.67
CA THR A 95 -23.91 -22.85 54.18
C THR A 95 -24.15 -24.32 54.47
N ALA A 96 -25.43 -24.70 54.56
CA ALA A 96 -25.82 -26.10 54.73
C ALA A 96 -25.43 -26.93 53.50
N GLU A 97 -25.11 -28.21 53.71
CA GLU A 97 -24.59 -29.14 52.69
C GLU A 97 -25.50 -29.27 51.45
N TYR A 98 -26.83 -29.21 51.66
CA TYR A 98 -27.81 -29.19 50.56
C TYR A 98 -27.64 -27.96 49.66
N VAL A 99 -27.47 -26.77 50.25
CA VAL A 99 -27.30 -25.51 49.52
C VAL A 99 -25.98 -25.52 48.76
N GLN A 100 -24.92 -26.05 49.38
CA GLN A 100 -23.61 -26.20 48.74
C GLN A 100 -23.70 -27.10 47.49
N THR A 101 -24.36 -28.26 47.60
CA THR A 101 -24.52 -29.20 46.48
C THR A 101 -25.35 -28.59 45.34
N LEU A 102 -26.43 -27.87 45.67
CA LEU A 102 -27.26 -27.18 44.69
C LEU A 102 -26.49 -26.06 43.99
N TRP A 103 -25.69 -25.29 44.75
CA TRP A 103 -24.82 -24.25 44.22
C TRP A 103 -23.79 -24.81 43.24
N LEU A 104 -23.08 -25.88 43.58
CA LEU A 104 -22.08 -26.50 42.71
C LEU A 104 -22.69 -26.92 41.37
N ARG A 105 -23.81 -27.66 41.39
CA ARG A 105 -24.51 -28.08 40.16
C ARG A 105 -25.00 -26.91 39.33
N THR A 106 -25.51 -25.87 39.97
CA THR A 106 -26.00 -24.66 39.28
C THR A 106 -24.84 -23.91 38.65
N ASN A 107 -23.75 -23.72 39.39
CA ASN A 107 -22.55 -23.03 38.94
C ASN A 107 -21.89 -23.76 37.76
N GLU A 108 -21.80 -25.08 37.78
CA GLU A 108 -21.26 -25.87 36.65
C GLU A 108 -22.14 -25.76 35.39
N ARG A 109 -23.46 -25.94 35.53
CA ARG A 109 -24.40 -25.89 34.38
C ARG A 109 -24.51 -24.50 33.77
N PHE A 110 -24.63 -23.46 34.60
CA PHE A 110 -24.58 -22.08 34.12
C PHE A 110 -23.21 -21.72 33.54
N GLY A 111 -22.13 -22.29 34.09
CA GLY A 111 -20.79 -22.17 33.53
C GLY A 111 -20.72 -22.69 32.10
N ALA A 112 -21.30 -23.86 31.82
CA ALA A 112 -21.39 -24.40 30.47
C ALA A 112 -22.20 -23.49 29.52
N ALA A 113 -23.34 -22.96 29.97
CA ALA A 113 -24.17 -22.05 29.18
C ALA A 113 -23.44 -20.74 28.83
N LEU A 114 -22.74 -20.13 29.80
CA LEU A 114 -21.90 -18.96 29.57
C LEU A 114 -20.67 -19.30 28.70
N GLY A 115 -20.17 -20.53 28.79
CA GLY A 115 -19.16 -21.07 27.90
C GLY A 115 -19.59 -21.06 26.44
N ALA A 116 -20.84 -21.42 26.15
CA ALA A 116 -21.41 -21.33 24.80
C ALA A 116 -21.50 -19.88 24.30
N VAL A 117 -21.85 -18.93 25.17
CA VAL A 117 -21.84 -17.49 24.83
C VAL A 117 -20.43 -17.02 24.49
N ASN A 118 -19.42 -17.41 25.28
CA ASN A 118 -18.02 -17.09 24.98
C ASN A 118 -17.56 -17.69 23.66
N ALA A 119 -17.97 -18.93 23.34
CA ALA A 119 -17.66 -19.54 22.05
C ALA A 119 -18.17 -18.71 20.87
N LEU A 120 -19.39 -18.17 20.98
CA LEU A 120 -19.95 -17.28 19.96
C LEU A 120 -19.12 -16.00 19.80
N ILE A 121 -18.72 -15.38 20.91
CA ILE A 121 -17.91 -14.15 20.87
C ILE A 121 -16.52 -14.45 20.29
N TYR A 122 -15.88 -15.54 20.69
CA TYR A 122 -14.61 -15.97 20.11
C TYR A 122 -14.72 -16.28 18.62
N LEU A 123 -15.81 -16.93 18.20
CA LEU A 123 -16.06 -17.19 16.78
C LEU A 123 -16.14 -15.88 15.99
N LEU A 124 -16.88 -14.88 16.49
CA LEU A 124 -16.97 -13.57 15.85
C LEU A 124 -15.58 -12.90 15.76
N ILE A 125 -14.80 -12.89 16.84
CA ILE A 125 -13.44 -12.32 16.84
C ILE A 125 -12.54 -13.01 15.80
N VAL A 126 -12.54 -14.35 15.78
CA VAL A 126 -11.74 -15.13 14.82
C VAL A 126 -12.20 -14.88 13.39
N CYS A 127 -13.51 -14.84 13.14
CA CYS A 127 -14.08 -14.55 11.84
C CYS A 127 -13.75 -13.12 11.37
N THR A 128 -13.79 -12.11 12.24
CA THR A 128 -13.35 -10.74 11.91
C THR A 128 -11.88 -10.70 11.54
N PHE A 129 -11.03 -11.44 12.26
CA PHE A 129 -9.61 -11.54 11.94
C PHE A 129 -9.35 -12.21 10.59
N ILE A 130 -10.06 -13.30 10.31
CA ILE A 130 -10.01 -13.98 8.99
C ILE A 130 -10.54 -13.07 7.90
N PHE A 131 -11.59 -12.28 8.14
CA PHE A 131 -12.13 -11.33 7.17
C PHE A 131 -11.11 -10.26 6.80
N VAL A 132 -10.47 -9.64 7.80
CA VAL A 132 -9.48 -8.58 7.58
C VAL A 132 -8.22 -9.12 6.89
N LEU A 133 -7.60 -10.17 7.44
CA LEU A 133 -6.37 -10.72 6.86
C LEU A 133 -6.62 -11.49 5.55
N GLY A 134 -7.79 -12.10 5.41
CA GLY A 134 -8.18 -12.86 4.24
C GLY A 134 -8.33 -12.01 2.99
N TYR A 135 -8.63 -10.72 3.16
CA TYR A 135 -8.80 -9.78 2.06
C TYR A 135 -7.56 -9.67 1.15
N PRO A 136 -6.38 -9.22 1.64
CA PRO A 136 -5.17 -9.18 0.82
C PRO A 136 -4.70 -10.58 0.40
N VAL A 137 -4.79 -11.56 1.31
CA VAL A 137 -4.32 -12.93 1.07
C VAL A 137 -5.01 -13.55 -0.15
N ARG A 138 -6.31 -13.33 -0.31
CA ARG A 138 -7.06 -13.82 -1.47
C ARG A 138 -6.65 -13.13 -2.77
N GLN A 139 -6.43 -11.82 -2.74
CA GLN A 139 -6.04 -11.07 -3.94
C GLN A 139 -4.64 -11.44 -4.43
N LEU A 140 -3.77 -11.80 -3.49
CA LEU A 140 -2.37 -12.12 -3.71
C LEU A 140 -2.10 -13.63 -3.82
N ALA A 141 -3.16 -14.45 -3.89
CA ALA A 141 -3.01 -15.89 -4.03
C ALA A 141 -2.52 -16.26 -5.44
N SER A 142 -1.48 -17.10 -5.47
CA SER A 142 -0.90 -17.68 -6.70
C SER A 142 -1.25 -19.17 -6.86
N GLY A 143 -2.16 -19.68 -6.01
CA GLY A 143 -2.69 -21.04 -6.12
C GLY A 143 -1.78 -22.07 -5.47
N ASP A 144 -1.38 -23.09 -6.22
CA ASP A 144 -0.64 -24.24 -5.66
C ASP A 144 0.80 -23.91 -5.22
N ARG A 145 1.34 -22.76 -5.64
CA ARG A 145 2.65 -22.26 -5.21
C ARG A 145 2.63 -21.60 -3.82
N ASP A 146 1.44 -21.27 -3.31
CA ASP A 146 1.30 -20.62 -2.01
C ASP A 146 1.65 -21.57 -0.85
N SER A 147 2.20 -21.03 0.23
CA SER A 147 2.47 -21.83 1.44
C SER A 147 1.18 -22.44 2.02
N THR A 148 1.31 -23.56 2.72
CA THR A 148 0.14 -24.26 3.30
C THR A 148 -0.70 -23.35 4.19
N ALA A 149 -0.06 -22.52 5.02
CA ALA A 149 -0.73 -21.54 5.87
C ALA A 149 -1.55 -20.53 5.06
N TRP A 150 -1.00 -20.04 3.93
CA TRP A 150 -1.68 -19.11 3.04
C TRP A 150 -2.90 -19.76 2.39
N GLN A 151 -2.75 -20.99 1.88
CA GLN A 151 -3.86 -21.75 1.31
C GLN A 151 -4.99 -21.98 2.31
N TYR A 152 -4.67 -22.25 3.59
CA TYR A 152 -5.68 -22.37 4.65
C TYR A 152 -6.40 -21.05 4.90
N LEU A 153 -5.70 -19.91 4.89
CA LEU A 153 -6.32 -18.59 5.03
C LEU A 153 -7.22 -18.25 3.85
N VAL A 154 -6.80 -18.56 2.61
CA VAL A 154 -7.65 -18.41 1.41
C VAL A 154 -8.92 -19.26 1.56
N LYS A 155 -8.78 -20.55 1.88
CA LYS A 155 -9.93 -21.47 2.08
C LYS A 155 -10.84 -21.03 3.23
N ALA A 156 -10.28 -20.50 4.32
CA ALA A 156 -11.05 -19.97 5.44
C ALA A 156 -11.86 -18.73 5.03
N THR A 157 -11.26 -17.85 4.23
CA THR A 157 -11.92 -16.65 3.69
C THR A 157 -13.06 -17.02 2.74
N GLU A 158 -12.82 -17.97 1.83
CA GLU A 158 -13.88 -18.51 0.96
C GLU A 158 -15.01 -19.17 1.75
N ALA A 159 -14.67 -19.91 2.80
CA ALA A 159 -15.67 -20.53 3.66
C ALA A 159 -16.51 -19.46 4.38
N LEU A 160 -15.90 -18.37 4.84
CA LEU A 160 -16.58 -17.26 5.50
C LEU A 160 -17.64 -16.61 4.58
N GLN A 161 -17.27 -16.37 3.31
CA GLN A 161 -18.19 -15.84 2.30
C GLN A 161 -19.30 -16.83 1.94
N LYS A 162 -18.95 -18.11 1.74
CA LYS A 162 -19.94 -19.16 1.41
C LYS A 162 -21.00 -19.32 2.50
N THR A 163 -20.64 -19.08 3.76
CA THR A 163 -21.58 -19.15 4.90
C THR A 163 -22.32 -17.83 5.16
N GLY A 164 -22.01 -16.75 4.44
CA GLY A 164 -22.57 -15.41 4.68
C GLY A 164 -22.11 -14.76 5.99
N MET A 165 -21.08 -15.31 6.63
CA MET A 165 -20.54 -14.82 7.90
C MET A 165 -19.66 -13.58 7.69
N ASP A 166 -19.23 -13.34 6.45
CA ASP A 166 -18.59 -12.09 6.04
C ASP A 166 -19.49 -10.87 6.31
N LYS A 167 -20.81 -10.99 6.04
CA LYS A 167 -21.79 -9.92 6.30
C LYS A 167 -21.97 -9.64 7.79
N THR A 168 -21.94 -10.67 8.63
CA THR A 168 -22.11 -10.50 10.08
C THR A 168 -20.87 -9.89 10.72
N VAL A 169 -19.67 -10.26 10.27
CA VAL A 169 -18.43 -9.69 10.81
C VAL A 169 -18.05 -8.35 10.22
N ALA A 170 -18.57 -7.99 9.04
CA ALA A 170 -18.34 -6.67 8.43
C ALA A 170 -18.74 -5.51 9.36
N ALA A 171 -19.77 -5.69 10.19
CA ALA A 171 -20.19 -4.69 11.19
C ALA A 171 -19.14 -4.45 12.29
N PHE A 172 -18.26 -5.42 12.54
CA PHE A 172 -17.20 -5.34 13.54
C PHE A 172 -15.83 -5.02 12.95
N ASN A 173 -15.78 -4.64 11.67
CA ASN A 173 -14.53 -4.37 10.98
C ASN A 173 -13.90 -3.05 11.49
N PRO A 174 -12.70 -3.09 12.11
CA PRO A 174 -12.05 -1.90 12.63
C PRO A 174 -11.15 -1.20 11.60
N THR A 175 -10.99 -1.75 10.40
CA THR A 175 -9.99 -1.23 9.44
C THR A 175 -10.51 0.00 8.68
N PRO A 176 -9.64 1.00 8.45
CA PRO A 176 -9.99 2.17 7.66
C PRO A 176 -10.12 1.82 6.18
N GLU A 177 -10.86 2.63 5.42
CA GLU A 177 -11.04 2.42 3.96
C GLU A 177 -9.70 2.41 3.19
N SER A 178 -8.71 3.18 3.65
CA SER A 178 -7.36 3.23 3.06
C SER A 178 -6.64 1.87 3.08
N TYR A 179 -6.96 0.99 4.04
CA TYR A 179 -6.42 -0.36 4.09
C TYR A 179 -6.84 -1.18 2.86
N TYR A 180 -8.12 -1.12 2.50
CA TYR A 180 -8.68 -1.83 1.36
C TYR A 180 -8.15 -1.28 0.04
N HIS A 181 -8.11 0.04 -0.11
CA HIS A 181 -7.50 0.68 -1.30
C HIS A 181 -6.03 0.29 -1.49
N THR A 182 -5.27 0.18 -0.39
CA THR A 182 -3.88 -0.27 -0.44
C THR A 182 -3.78 -1.73 -0.87
N CYS A 183 -4.63 -2.60 -0.31
CA CYS A 183 -4.67 -4.01 -0.66
C CYS A 183 -5.05 -4.20 -2.13
N ASP A 184 -6.08 -3.50 -2.61
CA ASP A 184 -6.53 -3.53 -4.00
C ASP A 184 -5.43 -3.09 -4.96
N MET A 185 -4.71 -2.01 -4.63
CA MET A 185 -3.58 -1.54 -5.43
C MET A 185 -2.48 -2.60 -5.51
N ILE A 186 -2.06 -3.18 -4.38
CA ILE A 186 -1.02 -4.23 -4.36
C ILE A 186 -1.51 -5.46 -5.13
N GLY A 187 -2.76 -5.86 -4.95
CA GLY A 187 -3.41 -6.94 -5.68
C GLY A 187 -3.41 -6.71 -7.19
N MET A 188 -3.80 -5.52 -7.64
CA MET A 188 -3.79 -5.14 -9.06
C MET A 188 -2.39 -5.21 -9.67
N VAL A 189 -1.39 -4.67 -8.98
CA VAL A 189 0.01 -4.68 -9.44
C VAL A 189 0.56 -6.11 -9.49
N HIS A 190 0.26 -6.93 -8.47
CA HIS A 190 0.71 -8.32 -8.45
C HIS A 190 0.02 -9.17 -9.54
N GLN A 191 -1.27 -8.97 -9.77
CA GLN A 191 -2.01 -9.69 -10.82
C GLN A 191 -1.58 -9.25 -12.22
N ASN A 192 -1.22 -7.97 -12.39
CA ASN A 192 -0.83 -7.38 -13.67
C ASN A 192 0.54 -6.67 -13.56
N PRO A 193 1.66 -7.39 -13.71
CA PRO A 193 3.01 -6.81 -13.57
C PRO A 193 3.28 -5.68 -14.58
N LEU A 194 2.60 -5.68 -15.72
CA LEU A 194 2.72 -4.61 -16.73
C LEU A 194 2.30 -3.23 -16.19
N LEU A 195 1.50 -3.20 -15.11
CA LEU A 195 1.10 -1.96 -14.45
C LEU A 195 2.26 -1.27 -13.72
N ILE A 196 3.41 -1.92 -13.53
CA ILE A 196 4.59 -1.30 -12.90
C ILE A 196 5.10 -0.12 -13.73
N GLY A 197 5.05 -0.21 -15.07
CA GLY A 197 5.40 0.92 -15.93
C GLY A 197 4.49 2.12 -15.70
N ARG A 198 3.20 1.88 -15.47
CA ARG A 198 2.23 2.91 -15.11
C ARG A 198 2.44 3.42 -13.70
N LEU A 199 2.68 2.54 -12.73
CA LEU A 199 2.97 2.89 -11.33
C LEU A 199 4.16 3.85 -11.21
N THR A 200 5.25 3.58 -11.95
CA THR A 200 6.44 4.44 -11.98
C THR A 200 6.22 5.78 -12.70
N SER A 201 5.15 5.88 -13.49
CA SER A 201 4.74 7.09 -14.22
C SER A 201 3.72 7.93 -13.44
N TYR A 202 3.21 7.43 -12.31
CA TYR A 202 2.30 8.19 -11.47
C TYR A 202 3.01 9.43 -10.89
N PRO A 203 2.46 10.66 -11.04
CA PRO A 203 3.23 11.89 -10.81
C PRO A 203 3.90 12.00 -9.43
N PRO A 204 3.25 11.64 -8.31
CA PRO A 204 3.91 11.58 -7.00
C PRO A 204 5.06 10.58 -6.90
N ILE A 205 4.92 9.37 -7.46
CA ILE A 205 5.97 8.34 -7.43
C ILE A 205 7.13 8.75 -8.33
N MET A 206 6.82 9.32 -9.49
CA MET A 206 7.81 9.88 -10.39
C MET A 206 8.63 10.99 -9.71
N ALA A 207 7.98 11.91 -9.00
CA ALA A 207 8.66 12.95 -8.25
C ALA A 207 9.53 12.41 -7.11
N LEU A 208 9.10 11.35 -6.41
CA LEU A 208 9.94 10.66 -5.42
C LEU A 208 11.19 10.05 -6.05
N GLY A 209 11.08 9.49 -7.26
CA GLY A 209 12.22 8.93 -8.00
C GLY A 209 13.27 9.96 -8.41
N GLU A 210 12.90 11.23 -8.57
CA GLU A 210 13.82 12.33 -8.89
C GLU A 210 14.52 12.94 -7.67
N GLN A 211 14.05 12.63 -6.45
CA GLN A 211 14.68 13.11 -5.23
C GLN A 211 16.04 12.44 -5.04
N GLU A 212 17.07 13.25 -4.74
CA GLU A 212 18.46 12.78 -4.60
C GLU A 212 18.60 11.67 -3.55
N GLN A 213 17.78 11.72 -2.50
CA GLN A 213 17.76 10.73 -1.42
C GLN A 213 17.31 9.34 -1.88
N TYR A 214 16.35 9.24 -2.81
CA TYR A 214 15.74 7.97 -3.22
C TYR A 214 16.22 7.48 -4.58
N ARG A 215 16.75 8.37 -5.42
CA ARG A 215 17.28 8.04 -6.74
C ARG A 215 18.20 6.81 -6.80
N PRO A 216 19.24 6.64 -5.95
CA PRO A 216 20.10 5.46 -6.02
C PRO A 216 19.31 4.16 -5.80
N MET A 217 18.30 4.18 -4.93
CA MET A 217 17.42 3.03 -4.69
C MET A 217 16.61 2.69 -5.95
N PHE A 218 16.04 3.69 -6.64
CA PHE A 218 15.31 3.48 -7.91
C PHE A 218 16.23 2.94 -9.02
N ASP A 219 17.44 3.48 -9.15
CA ASP A 219 18.42 3.04 -10.15
C ASP A 219 18.88 1.59 -9.87
N GLU A 220 19.08 1.22 -8.61
CA GLU A 220 19.41 -0.16 -8.23
C GLU A 220 18.29 -1.15 -8.56
N ILE A 221 17.03 -0.77 -8.33
CA ILE A 221 15.87 -1.63 -8.64
C ILE A 221 15.67 -1.75 -10.15
N ALA A 222 15.83 -0.65 -10.88
CA ALA A 222 15.65 -0.62 -12.33
C ALA A 222 16.69 -1.48 -13.08
N ASN A 223 17.90 -1.57 -12.55
CA ASN A 223 18.99 -2.35 -13.14
C ASN A 223 19.01 -3.81 -12.66
N ASP A 224 18.12 -4.23 -11.76
CA ASP A 224 18.08 -5.58 -11.23
C ASP A 224 17.32 -6.53 -12.18
N LEU A 225 18.10 -7.36 -12.87
CA LEU A 225 17.58 -8.36 -13.79
C LEU A 225 16.84 -9.49 -13.05
N GLU A 226 17.29 -9.90 -11.86
CA GLU A 226 16.65 -10.97 -11.09
C GLU A 226 15.30 -10.51 -10.56
N PHE A 227 15.25 -9.28 -10.02
CA PHE A 227 14.00 -8.67 -9.56
C PHE A 227 12.97 -8.56 -10.68
N SER A 228 13.37 -8.02 -11.83
CA SER A 228 12.47 -7.89 -12.99
C SER A 228 12.02 -9.25 -13.53
N GLN A 229 12.95 -10.19 -13.73
CA GLN A 229 12.61 -11.54 -14.20
C GLN A 229 11.61 -12.24 -13.29
N LYS A 230 11.83 -12.18 -11.97
CA LYS A 230 10.95 -12.82 -10.99
C LYS A 230 9.55 -12.19 -10.99
N LEU A 231 9.47 -10.87 -11.13
CA LEU A 231 8.20 -10.14 -11.11
C LEU A 231 7.35 -10.37 -12.37
N PHE A 232 7.99 -10.62 -13.52
CA PHE A 232 7.34 -10.95 -14.79
C PHE A 232 7.23 -12.47 -15.07
N GLU A 233 7.67 -13.33 -14.14
CA GLU A 233 7.63 -14.78 -14.29
C GLU A 233 6.20 -15.30 -14.50
N GLN A 234 6.02 -16.23 -15.45
CA GLN A 234 4.77 -16.95 -15.69
C GLN A 234 5.01 -18.47 -15.63
N PRO A 235 4.21 -19.24 -14.86
CA PRO A 235 3.09 -18.80 -14.03
C PRO A 235 3.56 -17.96 -12.82
N ARG A 236 2.68 -17.09 -12.31
CA ARG A 236 3.03 -16.09 -11.29
C ARG A 236 3.71 -16.73 -10.07
N PRO A 237 4.78 -16.13 -9.53
CA PRO A 237 5.40 -16.63 -8.30
C PRO A 237 4.47 -16.36 -7.11
N ALA A 238 4.68 -17.11 -6.03
CA ALA A 238 3.94 -16.89 -4.79
C ALA A 238 4.32 -15.52 -4.21
N PHE A 239 3.34 -14.76 -3.70
CA PHE A 239 3.62 -13.41 -3.18
C PHE A 239 4.68 -13.41 -2.05
N GLN A 240 4.77 -14.51 -1.29
CA GLN A 240 5.76 -14.69 -0.23
C GLN A 240 7.19 -14.78 -0.79
N GLU A 241 7.37 -15.33 -1.99
CA GLU A 241 8.66 -15.34 -2.70
C GLU A 241 9.04 -13.92 -3.12
N ILE A 242 8.09 -13.14 -3.64
CA ILE A 242 8.31 -11.74 -4.02
C ILE A 242 8.68 -10.91 -2.78
N LEU A 243 7.95 -11.08 -1.67
CA LEU A 243 8.27 -10.46 -0.39
C LEU A 243 9.66 -10.83 0.13
N GLY A 244 10.15 -12.03 -0.20
CA GLY A 244 11.49 -12.48 0.17
C GLY A 244 12.62 -11.79 -0.60
N LEU A 245 12.33 -11.07 -1.69
CA LEU A 245 13.36 -10.46 -2.53
C LEU A 245 14.10 -9.34 -1.78
N PRO A 246 15.46 -9.33 -1.81
CA PRO A 246 16.26 -8.38 -1.04
C PRO A 246 16.01 -6.92 -1.45
N LYS A 247 15.76 -6.65 -2.73
CA LYS A 247 15.43 -5.30 -3.20
C LYS A 247 14.06 -4.82 -2.72
N LEU A 248 13.05 -5.70 -2.69
CA LEU A 248 11.77 -5.32 -2.12
C LEU A 248 11.87 -5.06 -0.61
N GLN A 249 12.67 -5.87 0.10
CA GLN A 249 12.96 -5.64 1.52
C GLN A 249 13.67 -4.30 1.75
N MET A 250 14.59 -3.89 0.87
CA MET A 250 15.23 -2.58 0.94
C MET A 250 14.20 -1.43 0.88
N ILE A 251 13.20 -1.54 0.00
CA ILE A 251 12.12 -0.55 -0.10
C ILE A 251 11.26 -0.56 1.16
N LEU A 252 10.81 -1.75 1.59
CA LEU A 252 9.89 -1.91 2.72
C LEU A 252 10.52 -1.51 4.07
N THR A 253 11.83 -1.63 4.21
CA THR A 253 12.56 -1.26 5.43
C THR A 253 12.98 0.21 5.47
N ASN A 254 12.97 0.91 4.33
CA ASN A 254 13.27 2.34 4.25
C ASN A 254 12.10 3.18 4.82
N LYS A 255 12.14 3.46 6.13
CA LYS A 255 11.08 4.20 6.83
C LYS A 255 10.77 5.57 6.23
N PRO A 256 11.75 6.44 5.89
CA PRO A 256 11.48 7.71 5.22
C PRO A 256 10.69 7.55 3.93
N PHE A 257 11.10 6.62 3.06
CA PHE A 257 10.42 6.35 1.81
C PHE A 257 8.99 5.85 2.02
N MET A 258 8.82 4.85 2.90
CA MET A 258 7.51 4.29 3.20
C MET A 258 6.55 5.31 3.80
N ASN A 259 7.04 6.27 4.60
CA ASN A 259 6.20 7.34 5.12
C ASN A 259 5.71 8.29 4.02
N GLU A 260 6.49 8.54 2.97
CA GLU A 260 6.03 9.32 1.81
C GLU A 260 5.02 8.52 0.97
N ILE A 261 5.25 7.22 0.77
CA ILE A 261 4.30 6.35 0.07
C ILE A 261 2.96 6.28 0.80
N LEU A 262 2.96 6.19 2.13
CA LEU A 262 1.72 6.13 2.93
C LEU A 262 0.90 7.43 2.92
N LYS A 263 1.49 8.57 2.51
CA LYS A 263 0.76 9.84 2.32
C LYS A 263 0.05 9.92 0.97
N LEU A 264 0.32 8.98 0.05
CA LEU A 264 -0.31 8.96 -1.26
C LEU A 264 -1.81 8.68 -1.14
N ASP A 265 -2.55 9.26 -2.08
CA ASP A 265 -3.95 8.93 -2.26
C ASP A 265 -4.05 7.60 -3.03
N PHE A 266 -4.21 6.50 -2.29
CA PHE A 266 -4.30 5.16 -2.87
C PHE A 266 -5.55 4.96 -3.72
N LYS A 267 -6.61 5.77 -3.51
CA LYS A 267 -7.82 5.71 -4.33
C LYS A 267 -7.56 6.29 -5.72
N ASP A 268 -6.97 7.48 -5.79
CA ASP A 268 -6.57 8.08 -7.07
C ASP A 268 -5.50 7.22 -7.78
N LEU A 269 -4.54 6.67 -7.03
CA LEU A 269 -3.54 5.77 -7.59
C LEU A 269 -4.16 4.50 -8.19
N SER A 270 -5.10 3.84 -7.49
CA SER A 270 -5.78 2.66 -8.02
C SER A 270 -6.56 2.98 -9.29
N ASN A 271 -7.28 4.11 -9.31
CA ASN A 271 -7.97 4.60 -10.49
C ASN A 271 -7.00 4.87 -11.64
N TYR A 272 -5.88 5.54 -11.38
CA TYR A 272 -4.84 5.80 -12.36
C TYR A 272 -4.25 4.50 -12.91
N LEU A 273 -4.01 3.50 -12.08
CA LEU A 273 -3.52 2.19 -12.53
C LEU A 273 -4.53 1.49 -13.44
N ALA A 274 -5.84 1.65 -13.19
CA ALA A 274 -6.88 1.07 -14.05
C ALA A 274 -7.06 1.84 -15.37
N THR A 275 -7.20 3.17 -15.32
CA THR A 275 -7.63 4.01 -16.45
C THR A 275 -6.47 4.70 -17.19
N GLY A 276 -5.32 4.87 -16.53
CA GLY A 276 -4.22 5.70 -17.01
C GLY A 276 -4.41 7.20 -16.79
N VAL A 277 -5.50 7.63 -16.15
CA VAL A 277 -5.82 9.05 -15.90
C VAL A 277 -6.05 9.25 -14.40
N SER A 278 -5.35 10.23 -13.82
CA SER A 278 -5.54 10.65 -12.43
C SER A 278 -6.53 11.81 -12.41
N GLU A 279 -7.57 11.71 -11.59
CA GLU A 279 -8.56 12.77 -11.45
C GLU A 279 -7.91 14.01 -10.81
N LYS A 280 -7.03 13.77 -9.84
CA LYS A 280 -6.34 14.82 -9.08
C LYS A 280 -5.34 15.62 -9.91
N PHE A 281 -4.64 14.97 -10.84
CA PHE A 281 -3.56 15.57 -11.63
C PHE A 281 -3.96 15.87 -13.08
N SER A 282 -5.22 15.61 -13.46
CA SER A 282 -5.74 15.84 -14.81
C SER A 282 -5.67 17.31 -15.27
N SER A 283 -5.70 18.26 -14.34
CA SER A 283 -5.65 19.70 -14.64
C SER A 283 -4.26 20.17 -15.12
N GLU A 284 -3.19 19.48 -14.71
CA GLU A 284 -1.81 19.86 -15.03
C GLU A 284 -1.28 19.05 -16.22
N LYS A 285 -1.46 19.58 -17.43
CA LYS A 285 -1.11 18.87 -18.68
C LYS A 285 0.39 18.61 -18.86
N LEU A 286 1.25 19.41 -18.22
CA LEU A 286 2.71 19.28 -18.30
C LEU A 286 3.26 18.06 -17.53
N LEU A 287 2.49 17.49 -16.59
CA LEU A 287 2.94 16.36 -15.79
C LEU A 287 3.19 15.11 -16.64
N GLY A 288 4.27 14.41 -16.29
CA GLY A 288 4.69 13.16 -16.92
C GLY A 288 6.05 13.25 -17.60
N ARG A 289 6.38 12.18 -18.34
CA ARG A 289 7.63 12.07 -19.12
C ARG A 289 7.38 12.50 -20.56
N TRP A 290 8.36 13.18 -21.10
CA TRP A 290 8.36 13.73 -22.45
C TRP A 290 9.66 13.33 -23.12
N ARG A 291 9.59 12.61 -24.25
CA ARG A 291 10.75 12.16 -25.01
C ARG A 291 11.00 13.07 -26.19
N TYR A 292 12.26 13.40 -26.43
CA TYR A 292 12.64 14.21 -27.57
C TYR A 292 12.28 13.52 -28.89
N ASN A 293 11.57 14.24 -29.76
CA ASN A 293 11.28 13.80 -31.11
C ASN A 293 12.13 14.60 -32.10
N PHE A 294 13.17 13.93 -32.62
CA PHE A 294 14.08 14.49 -33.60
C PHE A 294 13.37 14.94 -34.90
N GLU A 295 12.49 14.10 -35.45
CA GLU A 295 11.83 14.38 -36.72
C GLU A 295 10.87 15.56 -36.62
N ALA A 296 10.07 15.59 -35.54
CA ALA A 296 9.16 16.70 -35.27
C ALA A 296 9.93 18.00 -35.07
N SER A 297 11.02 17.97 -34.29
CA SER A 297 11.89 19.12 -34.04
C SER A 297 12.49 19.67 -35.34
N LEU A 298 13.05 18.80 -36.18
CA LEU A 298 13.63 19.18 -37.47
C LEU A 298 12.57 19.76 -38.42
N ASN A 299 11.38 19.16 -38.48
CA ASN A 299 10.28 19.65 -39.30
C ASN A 299 9.74 20.99 -38.82
N ALA A 300 9.64 21.20 -37.50
CA ALA A 300 9.24 22.48 -36.92
C ALA A 300 10.27 23.58 -37.20
N GLN A 301 11.56 23.26 -37.12
CA GLN A 301 12.63 24.20 -37.46
C GLN A 301 12.69 24.50 -38.96
N ARG A 302 12.41 23.53 -39.83
CA ARG A 302 12.30 23.78 -41.27
C ARG A 302 11.19 24.77 -41.62
N ARG A 303 10.09 24.78 -40.86
CA ARG A 303 8.95 25.68 -41.08
C ARG A 303 9.24 27.14 -40.71
N THR A 304 10.26 27.42 -39.88
CA THR A 304 10.59 28.81 -39.49
C THR A 304 11.30 29.58 -40.60
N LYS A 305 12.07 28.88 -41.45
CA LYS A 305 12.80 29.48 -42.58
C LYS A 305 12.43 28.75 -43.89
N PRO A 306 11.78 29.41 -44.87
CA PRO A 306 11.35 28.78 -46.12
C PRO A 306 12.49 28.32 -47.05
N LYS A 307 13.71 28.85 -46.90
CA LYS A 307 14.86 28.55 -47.76
C LYS A 307 16.07 28.12 -46.94
N TRP A 308 16.33 26.81 -46.91
CA TRP A 308 17.52 26.22 -46.31
C TRP A 308 18.52 25.82 -47.41
N THR A 309 19.80 26.15 -47.24
CA THR A 309 20.84 25.56 -48.09
C THR A 309 21.17 24.14 -47.63
N ALA A 310 21.68 23.28 -48.53
CA ALA A 310 21.99 21.89 -48.19
C ALA A 310 23.02 21.77 -47.05
N ILE A 311 24.00 22.68 -47.01
CA ILE A 311 25.05 22.73 -45.98
C ILE A 311 24.46 23.17 -44.63
N GLU A 312 23.57 24.17 -44.62
CA GLU A 312 22.86 24.59 -43.40
C GLU A 312 22.00 23.46 -42.83
N LEU A 313 21.33 22.70 -43.69
CA LEU A 313 20.46 21.61 -43.28
C LEU A 313 21.25 20.42 -42.70
N LEU A 314 22.43 20.12 -43.25
CA LEU A 314 23.34 19.11 -42.70
C LEU A 314 23.89 19.54 -41.33
N ARG A 315 24.30 20.80 -41.18
CA ARG A 315 24.74 21.35 -39.89
C ARG A 315 23.62 21.33 -38.85
N LEU A 316 22.40 21.68 -39.27
CA LEU A 316 21.22 21.63 -38.42
C LEU A 316 20.96 20.20 -37.93
N ARG A 317 20.94 19.23 -38.84
CA ARG A 317 20.74 17.81 -38.51
C ARG A 317 21.80 17.31 -37.53
N ALA A 318 23.07 17.56 -37.79
CA ALA A 318 24.16 17.19 -36.90
C ALA A 318 23.97 17.79 -35.49
N SER A 319 23.53 19.05 -35.42
CA SER A 319 23.34 19.75 -34.15
C SER A 319 22.17 19.25 -33.29
N TYR A 320 21.22 18.53 -33.88
CA TYR A 320 20.07 17.93 -33.19
C TYR A 320 20.31 16.47 -32.79
N THR A 321 21.32 15.82 -33.39
CA THR A 321 21.76 14.46 -33.04
C THR A 321 22.90 14.48 -32.02
N THR A 322 23.81 15.45 -32.11
CA THR A 322 24.90 15.62 -31.14
C THR A 322 24.32 16.19 -29.83
N ASN A 323 24.23 15.36 -28.79
CA ASN A 323 23.91 15.69 -27.38
C ASN A 323 22.42 15.79 -26.98
N ILE A 324 21.48 15.66 -27.93
CA ILE A 324 20.03 15.83 -27.66
C ILE A 324 19.21 14.57 -28.02
N GLU A 325 19.79 13.59 -28.70
CA GLU A 325 19.08 12.39 -29.17
C GLU A 325 18.38 11.59 -28.04
N THR A 326 18.97 11.54 -26.85
CA THR A 326 18.43 10.87 -25.66
C THR A 326 17.73 11.84 -24.69
N ALA A 327 17.42 13.06 -25.13
CA ALA A 327 16.85 14.06 -24.26
C ALA A 327 15.47 13.64 -23.76
N SER A 328 15.28 13.69 -22.44
CA SER A 328 13.98 13.46 -21.80
C SER A 328 13.68 14.57 -20.82
N LEU A 329 12.46 15.07 -20.88
CA LEU A 329 11.94 16.09 -19.99
C LEU A 329 10.87 15.46 -19.10
N SER A 330 10.90 15.81 -17.82
CA SER A 330 10.00 15.27 -16.81
C SER A 330 9.33 16.41 -16.07
N GLY A 331 8.02 16.55 -16.23
CA GLY A 331 7.19 17.46 -15.46
C GLY A 331 6.75 16.78 -14.17
N LEU A 332 7.13 17.35 -13.03
CA LEU A 332 6.86 16.83 -11.70
C LEU A 332 5.79 17.66 -10.98
N ILE A 333 5.25 17.08 -9.92
CA ILE A 333 4.42 17.80 -8.95
C ILE A 333 5.21 18.95 -8.30
N ASN A 334 4.51 19.90 -7.71
CA ASN A 334 5.10 21.11 -7.08
C ASN A 334 5.84 22.02 -8.09
N ASN A 335 5.38 22.08 -9.33
CA ASN A 335 5.92 22.99 -10.34
C ASN A 335 7.41 22.77 -10.64
N GLN A 336 7.91 21.54 -10.52
CA GLN A 336 9.31 21.19 -10.82
C GLN A 336 9.45 20.53 -12.19
N VAL A 337 10.53 20.83 -12.90
CA VAL A 337 10.87 20.21 -14.18
C VAL A 337 12.31 19.71 -14.15
N VAL A 338 12.52 18.52 -14.69
CA VAL A 338 13.83 17.90 -14.82
C VAL A 338 14.08 17.58 -16.29
N LEU A 339 15.20 18.08 -16.83
CA LEU A 339 15.68 17.77 -18.18
C LEU A 339 16.93 16.90 -18.06
N ARG A 340 16.90 15.76 -18.74
CA ARG A 340 18.00 14.80 -18.81
C ARG A 340 18.53 14.74 -20.23
N LEU A 341 19.85 14.89 -20.36
CA LEU A 341 20.56 14.92 -21.62
C LEU A 341 21.79 14.04 -21.51
N THR A 342 22.25 13.51 -22.64
CA THR A 342 23.54 12.82 -22.69
C THR A 342 24.51 13.69 -23.48
N ASP A 343 25.60 14.12 -22.86
CA ASP A 343 26.62 14.93 -23.52
C ASP A 343 27.48 14.09 -24.48
N ALA A 344 28.33 14.73 -25.28
CA ALA A 344 29.19 14.11 -26.28
C ALA A 344 30.08 12.98 -25.72
N ASN A 345 30.40 13.04 -24.42
CA ASN A 345 31.16 12.02 -23.68
C ASN A 345 30.29 10.89 -23.12
N LYS A 346 29.02 10.78 -23.52
CA LYS A 346 28.01 9.84 -22.98
C LYS A 346 27.70 10.02 -21.49
N THR A 347 28.05 11.17 -20.91
CA THR A 347 27.74 11.51 -19.52
C THR A 347 26.36 12.13 -19.41
N LEU A 348 25.58 11.69 -18.42
CA LEU A 348 24.24 12.22 -18.16
C LEU A 348 24.34 13.61 -17.51
N VAL A 349 23.83 14.63 -18.20
CA VAL A 349 23.67 16.00 -17.68
C VAL A 349 22.23 16.19 -17.28
N ILE A 350 22.00 16.61 -16.03
CA ILE A 350 20.67 16.83 -15.46
C ILE A 350 20.53 18.33 -15.16
N SER A 351 19.60 18.98 -15.83
CA SER A 351 19.20 20.36 -15.55
C SER A 351 17.86 20.34 -14.82
N ARG A 352 17.81 21.00 -13.66
CA ARG A 352 16.59 21.17 -12.88
C ARG A 352 16.06 22.59 -13.03
N GLY A 353 14.75 22.74 -12.84
CA GLY A 353 14.08 24.02 -12.90
C GLY A 353 12.69 23.96 -12.29
N SER A 354 12.02 25.10 -12.32
CA SER A 354 10.62 25.24 -11.94
C SER A 354 9.79 25.77 -13.11
N TYR A 355 8.50 25.46 -13.15
CA TYR A 355 7.59 25.96 -14.16
C TYR A 355 6.40 26.69 -13.55
N SER A 356 5.84 27.64 -14.29
CA SER A 356 4.58 28.30 -13.93
C SER A 356 3.66 28.38 -15.13
N ALA A 357 2.35 28.22 -14.91
CA ALA A 357 1.37 28.34 -15.97
C ALA A 357 1.20 29.84 -16.34
N ALA A 358 1.54 30.19 -17.58
CA ALA A 358 1.45 31.55 -18.12
C ALA A 358 0.20 31.76 -19.01
N GLY A 359 -0.65 30.73 -19.15
CA GLY A 359 -1.88 30.74 -19.94
C GLY A 359 -2.32 29.33 -20.34
N ASP A 360 -3.40 29.20 -21.12
CA ASP A 360 -3.86 27.90 -21.59
C ASP A 360 -2.82 27.29 -22.55
N ASN A 361 -2.27 26.13 -22.15
CA ASN A 361 -1.17 25.41 -22.82
C ASN A 361 0.18 26.18 -22.92
N LYS A 362 0.42 27.22 -22.13
CA LYS A 362 1.72 27.93 -22.09
C LYS A 362 2.34 27.90 -20.70
N TYR A 363 3.62 27.56 -20.65
CA TYR A 363 4.39 27.41 -19.42
C TYR A 363 5.67 28.23 -19.50
N GLU A 364 5.96 28.97 -18.44
CA GLU A 364 7.25 29.63 -18.25
C GLU A 364 8.13 28.74 -17.36
N ILE A 365 9.30 28.33 -17.85
CA ILE A 365 10.25 27.46 -17.15
C ILE A 365 11.48 28.28 -16.75
N SER A 366 11.78 28.30 -15.45
CA SER A 366 13.00 28.84 -14.88
C SER A 366 13.98 27.70 -14.60
N TRP A 367 15.11 27.68 -15.30
CA TRP A 367 16.15 26.66 -15.15
C TRP A 367 17.23 27.12 -14.17
N ASP A 368 17.70 26.21 -13.32
CA ASP A 368 18.80 26.47 -12.38
C ASP A 368 20.15 26.59 -13.11
N SER A 369 20.29 25.89 -14.24
CA SER A 369 21.47 25.94 -15.11
C SER A 369 21.18 25.46 -16.53
N GLY A 370 21.86 26.05 -17.53
CA GLY A 370 21.85 25.62 -18.94
C GLY A 370 21.28 26.64 -19.94
N PRO A 371 21.48 26.43 -21.26
CA PRO A 371 21.08 27.39 -22.32
C PRO A 371 19.59 27.25 -22.74
N TRP A 372 18.77 26.68 -21.87
CA TRP A 372 17.39 26.33 -22.18
C TRP A 372 16.49 27.56 -22.17
N GLY A 373 15.55 27.64 -23.11
CA GLY A 373 14.63 28.77 -23.16
C GLY A 373 13.63 28.71 -22.02
N LYS A 374 13.08 29.88 -21.73
CA LYS A 374 12.15 30.12 -20.62
C LYS A 374 10.70 29.79 -20.96
N GLU A 375 10.38 29.51 -22.22
CA GLU A 375 9.01 29.30 -22.67
C GLU A 375 8.84 27.88 -23.22
N ALA A 376 7.83 27.20 -22.72
CA ALA A 376 7.35 25.93 -23.24
C ALA A 376 5.86 26.04 -23.63
N GLU A 377 5.52 25.56 -24.82
CA GLU A 377 4.18 25.62 -25.38
C GLU A 377 3.69 24.21 -25.68
N LEU A 378 2.52 23.86 -25.16
CA LEU A 378 1.86 22.59 -25.41
C LEU A 378 1.06 22.67 -26.72
N GLN A 379 1.43 21.84 -27.69
CA GLN A 379 0.71 21.67 -28.95
C GLN A 379 -0.24 20.46 -28.83
N GLY A 380 -1.46 20.71 -28.35
CA GLY A 380 -2.43 19.66 -28.04
C GLY A 380 -2.16 19.00 -26.69
N SER A 381 -2.42 17.70 -26.56
CA SER A 381 -2.17 16.92 -25.33
C SER A 381 -0.80 16.24 -25.30
N ASP A 382 -0.20 16.01 -26.47
CA ASP A 382 0.88 15.01 -26.61
C ASP A 382 2.20 15.59 -27.08
N ARG A 383 2.26 16.90 -27.39
CA ARG A 383 3.49 17.54 -27.88
C ARG A 383 3.85 18.77 -27.07
N LEU A 384 5.08 18.83 -26.61
CA LEU A 384 5.65 19.99 -25.94
C LEU A 384 6.72 20.62 -26.82
N ARG A 385 6.57 21.91 -27.08
CA ARG A 385 7.52 22.72 -27.83
C ARG A 385 8.33 23.57 -26.86
N LEU A 386 9.64 23.38 -26.84
CA LEU A 386 10.59 24.18 -26.08
C LEU A 386 11.51 24.94 -27.04
N ARG A 387 11.77 26.22 -26.74
CA ARG A 387 12.77 26.99 -27.51
C ARG A 387 14.12 26.90 -26.79
N HIS A 388 15.20 26.63 -27.51
CA HIS A 388 16.55 26.57 -26.97
C HIS A 388 17.41 27.66 -27.59
N LYS A 389 18.06 28.51 -26.77
CA LYS A 389 18.90 29.61 -27.26
C LYS A 389 20.37 29.19 -27.18
N ILE A 390 20.99 28.93 -28.33
CA ILE A 390 22.43 28.73 -28.41
C ILE A 390 23.09 30.07 -28.73
N GLY A 391 24.14 30.40 -28.00
CA GLY A 391 24.82 31.70 -28.03
C GLY A 391 25.03 32.22 -29.46
N GLY A 392 24.51 33.42 -29.73
CA GLY A 392 24.71 34.17 -30.98
C GLY A 392 23.66 33.97 -32.08
N GLU A 393 22.80 32.94 -32.04
CA GLU A 393 21.72 32.78 -33.03
C GLU A 393 20.51 33.66 -32.67
N ARG A 394 20.08 34.53 -33.61
CA ARG A 394 18.86 35.38 -33.45
C ARG A 394 17.58 34.55 -33.35
N ASP A 395 17.55 33.38 -33.99
CA ASP A 395 16.42 32.46 -33.99
C ASP A 395 16.73 31.26 -33.11
N GLY A 396 16.16 31.23 -31.90
CA GLY A 396 16.28 30.07 -31.01
C GLY A 396 15.77 28.78 -31.67
N ARG A 397 16.42 27.65 -31.39
CA ARG A 397 16.07 26.34 -31.93
C ARG A 397 14.76 25.85 -31.33
N ILE A 398 13.95 25.21 -32.14
CA ILE A 398 12.73 24.54 -31.67
C ILE A 398 13.08 23.08 -31.35
N ILE A 399 12.79 22.66 -30.13
CA ILE A 399 12.89 21.29 -29.66
C ILE A 399 11.48 20.84 -29.33
N ILE A 400 11.07 19.70 -29.90
CA ILE A 400 9.77 19.08 -29.65
C ILE A 400 10.00 17.82 -28.86
N PHE A 401 9.21 17.66 -27.81
CA PHE A 401 9.08 16.44 -27.06
C PHE A 401 7.67 15.87 -27.24
N ASP A 402 7.56 14.56 -27.42
CA ASP A 402 6.30 13.83 -27.39
C ASP A 402 6.07 13.23 -26.00
N LYS A 403 4.80 13.14 -25.57
CA LYS A 403 4.43 12.54 -24.29
C LYS A 403 4.60 11.02 -24.35
N ASP A 404 5.19 10.46 -23.31
CA ASP A 404 5.53 9.04 -23.19
C ASP A 404 4.35 8.15 -22.78
#